data_AF-A0A813FIT4-F1
#
_entry.id   AF-A0A813FIT4-F1
#
_cell.length_a   1.000
_cell.length_b   1.000
_cell.length_c   1.000
_cell.angle_alpha   90.00
_cell.angle_beta   90.00
_cell.angle_gamma   90.00
#
_symmetry.space_group_name_H-M   'P 1'
#
loop_
_entity.id
_entity.type
_entity.pdbx_description
1 polymer ?
#
loop_
_entity_poly.entity_id
_entity_poly.type
_entity_poly.pdbx_seq_one_letter_code
_entity_poly.pdbx_strand_id
1 'polypeptide(L)'
;MPIEKSPPRHADGTPELCEGEEIRFSEPKTRLFTGAHLEGEGVLHLTNRRVLWLGGTGCAIDYPFITLHAVSRDKSAWPDPCLYCQLRTEEDGGADEEEQPDIPELRFVPAEASHLQLMFQVFSEMSALNPDPLDPQANDSESEEDEDDDGGELPPPLGVMWNAEMNDAAMEDADENM
;
A
#
# COMPACT_ATOMS: atom_id res chain seq x y z
N MET A 1 -21.68 -1.28 9.16
CA MET A 1 -20.62 -0.39 9.65
C MET A 1 -19.29 -1.10 9.40
N PRO A 2 -18.30 -0.42 8.79
CA PRO A 2 -17.02 -1.03 8.41
C PRO A 2 -16.10 -1.35 9.61
N ILE A 3 -16.50 -0.97 10.82
CA ILE A 3 -15.77 -1.20 12.07
C ILE A 3 -16.64 -2.04 12.99
N GLU A 4 -16.21 -3.26 13.28
CA GLU A 4 -16.79 -4.10 14.33
C GLU A 4 -16.19 -3.70 15.68
N LYS A 5 -17.01 -3.24 16.61
CA LYS A 5 -16.56 -2.92 17.98
C LYS A 5 -16.58 -4.18 18.83
N SER A 6 -15.68 -4.25 19.81
CA SER A 6 -15.55 -5.39 20.74
C SER A 6 -15.34 -6.74 20.05
N PRO A 7 -14.24 -6.91 19.27
CA PRO A 7 -13.89 -8.21 18.73
C PRO A 7 -13.66 -9.23 19.87
N PRO A 8 -13.98 -10.51 19.65
CA PRO A 8 -13.74 -11.55 20.64
C PRO A 8 -12.25 -11.63 21.00
N ARG A 9 -11.97 -11.82 22.29
CA ARG A 9 -10.60 -11.85 22.84
C ARG A 9 -10.44 -13.08 23.71
N HIS A 10 -9.29 -13.73 23.63
CA HIS A 10 -8.92 -14.79 24.55
C HIS A 10 -8.62 -14.21 25.95
N ALA A 11 -8.66 -15.09 26.96
CA ALA A 11 -8.36 -14.73 28.36
C ALA A 11 -6.94 -14.17 28.55
N ASP A 12 -6.03 -14.46 27.62
CA ASP A 12 -4.63 -13.99 27.61
C ASP A 12 -4.48 -12.56 27.05
N GLY A 13 -5.56 -11.95 26.55
CA GLY A 13 -5.54 -10.62 25.96
C GLY A 13 -5.22 -10.58 24.46
N THR A 14 -5.01 -11.73 23.83
CA THR A 14 -4.88 -11.88 22.37
C THR A 14 -6.25 -11.86 21.69
N PRO A 15 -6.34 -11.40 20.43
CA PRO A 15 -7.59 -11.46 19.68
C PRO A 15 -7.96 -12.91 19.37
N GLU A 16 -9.25 -13.22 19.38
CA GLU A 16 -9.77 -14.50 18.89
C GLU A 16 -9.81 -14.47 17.35
N LEU A 17 -9.01 -15.35 16.76
CA LEU A 17 -8.83 -15.43 15.31
C LEU A 17 -9.84 -16.43 14.71
N CYS A 18 -10.37 -16.11 13.53
CA CYS A 18 -11.20 -17.05 12.79
C CYS A 18 -10.36 -18.21 12.21
N GLU A 19 -11.02 -19.27 11.74
CA GLU A 19 -10.32 -20.44 11.17
C GLU A 19 -9.47 -20.03 9.94
N GLY A 20 -8.16 -20.26 10.00
CA GLY A 20 -7.18 -19.85 8.99
C GLY A 20 -6.78 -18.37 9.04
N GLU A 21 -7.14 -17.64 10.10
CA GLU A 21 -6.65 -16.29 10.37
C GLU A 21 -5.39 -16.35 11.23
N GLU A 22 -4.34 -15.62 10.80
CA GLU A 22 -3.02 -15.62 11.44
C GLU A 22 -2.55 -14.18 11.67
N ILE A 23 -1.98 -13.93 12.85
CA ILE A 23 -1.37 -12.64 13.19
C ILE A 23 -0.02 -12.54 12.48
N ARG A 24 0.10 -11.59 11.58
CA ARG A 24 1.33 -11.31 10.82
C ARG A 24 2.21 -10.29 11.54
N PHE A 25 1.58 -9.34 12.21
CA PHE A 25 2.30 -8.30 12.96
C PHE A 25 1.48 -7.84 14.17
N SER A 26 2.16 -7.40 15.23
CA SER A 26 1.51 -6.89 16.43
C SER A 26 2.31 -5.74 17.04
N GLU A 27 1.64 -4.60 17.22
CA GLU A 27 2.21 -3.39 17.77
C GLU A 27 1.55 -3.00 19.10
N PRO A 28 2.24 -3.11 20.23
CA PRO A 28 1.74 -2.67 21.53
C PRO A 28 1.74 -1.13 21.65
N LYS A 29 0.97 -0.61 22.61
CA LYS A 29 0.90 0.85 22.92
C LYS A 29 0.57 1.71 21.70
N THR A 30 -0.33 1.23 20.86
CA THR A 30 -0.86 1.95 19.72
C THR A 30 -2.11 2.72 20.14
N ARG A 31 -2.07 4.05 20.02
CA ARG A 31 -3.24 4.91 20.22
C ARG A 31 -4.10 4.92 18.97
N LEU A 32 -5.41 4.74 19.11
CA LEU A 32 -6.37 4.82 18.01
C LEU A 32 -7.14 6.14 18.08
N PHE A 33 -7.16 6.87 16.97
CA PHE A 33 -8.00 8.02 16.79
C PHE A 33 -9.02 7.77 15.67
N THR A 34 -10.29 8.06 15.95
CA THR A 34 -11.37 8.09 14.95
C THR A 34 -11.61 9.55 14.58
N GLY A 35 -11.25 9.97 13.37
CA GLY A 35 -11.20 11.38 13.00
C GLY A 35 -10.27 12.17 13.94
N ALA A 36 -10.85 13.06 14.76
CA ALA A 36 -10.13 13.85 15.78
C ALA A 36 -10.30 13.31 17.22
N HIS A 37 -11.10 12.25 17.43
CA HIS A 37 -11.40 11.70 18.74
C HIS A 37 -10.41 10.59 19.12
N LEU A 38 -9.81 10.65 20.31
CA LEU A 38 -8.97 9.57 20.85
C LEU A 38 -9.86 8.48 21.46
N GLU A 39 -9.90 7.30 20.84
CA GLU A 39 -10.61 6.13 21.39
C GLU A 39 -9.85 5.54 22.59
N GLY A 40 -8.51 5.57 22.54
CA GLY A 40 -7.65 5.11 23.63
C GLY A 40 -6.30 4.57 23.16
N GLU A 41 -5.60 3.90 24.06
CA GLU A 41 -4.36 3.17 23.80
C GLU A 41 -4.61 1.66 23.91
N GLY A 42 -4.04 0.89 22.98
CA GLY A 42 -4.25 -0.54 22.88
C GLY A 42 -3.12 -1.26 22.14
N VAL A 43 -3.38 -2.51 21.77
CA VAL A 43 -2.47 -3.31 20.94
C VAL A 43 -3.10 -3.48 19.56
N LEU A 44 -2.37 -3.10 18.52
CA LEU A 44 -2.77 -3.33 17.13
C LEU A 44 -2.24 -4.69 16.68
N HIS A 45 -3.09 -5.51 16.12
CA HIS A 45 -2.77 -6.78 15.51
C HIS A 45 -3.17 -6.74 14.03
N LEU A 46 -2.20 -6.90 13.15
CA LEU A 46 -2.43 -7.07 11.72
C LEU A 46 -2.52 -8.56 11.44
N THR A 47 -3.68 -9.02 11.02
CA THR A 47 -3.87 -10.41 10.59
C THR A 47 -3.86 -10.49 9.07
N ASN A 48 -3.81 -11.71 8.55
CA ASN A 48 -3.93 -11.97 7.12
C ASN A 48 -5.35 -11.74 6.56
N ARG A 49 -6.36 -11.43 7.39
CA ARG A 49 -7.74 -11.18 6.92
C ARG A 49 -8.29 -9.82 7.32
N ARG A 50 -7.85 -9.28 8.46
CA ARG A 50 -8.37 -8.04 9.03
C ARG A 50 -7.37 -7.38 9.97
N VAL A 51 -7.71 -6.18 10.37
CA VAL A 51 -6.96 -5.35 11.32
C VAL A 51 -7.73 -5.32 12.62
N LEU A 52 -7.09 -5.76 13.70
CA LEU A 52 -7.68 -5.85 15.03
C LEU A 52 -6.95 -4.90 15.96
N TRP A 53 -7.66 -3.99 16.62
CA TRP A 53 -7.08 -3.15 17.65
C TRP A 53 -7.76 -3.40 18.99
N LEU A 54 -6.96 -3.77 19.98
CA LEU A 54 -7.41 -4.14 21.31
C LEU A 54 -7.00 -3.05 22.31
N GLY A 55 -7.80 -1.99 22.41
CA GLY A 55 -7.69 -0.95 23.44
C GLY A 55 -9.07 -0.51 23.89
N GLY A 56 -9.32 -0.43 25.20
CA GLY A 56 -10.67 -0.16 25.70
C GLY A 56 -11.72 -1.13 25.12
N THR A 57 -12.68 -0.59 24.37
CA THR A 57 -13.72 -1.35 23.65
C THR A 57 -13.17 -2.25 22.53
N GLY A 58 -12.07 -1.84 21.90
CA GLY A 58 -11.44 -2.52 20.76
C GLY A 58 -12.27 -2.49 19.48
N CYS A 59 -11.59 -2.66 18.35
CA CYS A 59 -12.22 -2.65 17.03
C CYS A 59 -11.58 -3.66 16.07
N ALA A 60 -12.35 -4.11 15.08
CA ALA A 60 -11.95 -4.98 14.00
C ALA A 60 -12.41 -4.40 12.66
N ILE A 61 -11.52 -4.40 11.67
CA ILE A 61 -11.72 -3.79 10.36
C ILE A 61 -11.18 -4.74 9.28
N ASP A 62 -12.02 -5.18 8.35
CA ASP A 62 -11.55 -6.04 7.25
C ASP A 62 -10.85 -5.20 6.16
N TYR A 63 -9.82 -5.79 5.52
CA TYR A 63 -9.05 -5.11 4.46
C TYR A 63 -9.90 -4.58 3.30
N PRO A 64 -10.94 -5.29 2.80
CA PRO A 64 -11.78 -4.77 1.72
C PRO A 64 -12.49 -3.45 2.07
N PHE A 65 -12.72 -3.18 3.36
CA PHE A 65 -13.29 -1.91 3.80
C PHE A 65 -12.25 -0.80 3.88
N ILE A 66 -10.95 -1.07 3.79
CA ILE A 66 -9.92 -0.03 3.81
C ILE A 66 -9.66 0.43 2.37
N THR A 67 -10.02 1.67 2.07
CA THR A 67 -9.80 2.25 0.73
C THR A 67 -8.39 2.81 0.57
N LEU A 68 -7.82 3.33 1.66
CA LEU A 68 -6.51 3.96 1.63
C LEU A 68 -5.81 3.76 2.98
N HIS A 69 -4.51 3.47 2.92
CA HIS A 69 -3.61 3.48 4.06
C HIS A 69 -2.34 4.24 3.72
N ALA A 70 -1.86 5.09 4.63
CA ALA A 70 -0.67 5.90 4.44
C ALA A 70 0.06 6.16 5.76
N VAL A 71 1.38 6.24 5.70
CA VAL A 71 2.20 6.65 6.86
C VAL A 71 2.39 8.14 6.85
N SER A 72 1.88 8.83 7.88
CA SER A 72 2.17 10.23 8.12
C SER A 72 3.23 10.35 9.23
N ARG A 73 4.36 10.99 8.92
CA ARG A 73 5.39 11.37 9.89
C ARG A 73 5.56 12.88 9.97
N ASP A 74 4.72 13.61 9.24
CA ASP A 74 4.83 15.03 9.08
C ASP A 74 4.22 15.74 10.29
N LYS A 75 5.08 16.36 11.10
CA LYS A 75 4.69 17.07 12.32
C LYS A 75 3.84 18.32 12.05
N SER A 76 3.85 18.83 10.82
CA SER A 76 3.00 19.95 10.42
C SER A 76 1.58 19.47 10.10
N ALA A 77 1.43 18.24 9.60
CA ALA A 77 0.12 17.61 9.38
C ALA A 77 -0.50 17.03 10.66
N TRP A 78 0.29 16.29 11.46
CA TRP A 78 -0.15 15.73 12.74
C TRP A 78 1.02 15.68 13.72
N PRO A 79 0.83 16.06 15.01
CA PRO A 79 1.95 16.20 15.94
C PRO A 79 2.73 14.90 16.19
N ASP A 80 2.06 13.76 16.09
CA ASP A 80 2.63 12.43 16.27
C ASP A 80 2.72 11.66 14.94
N PRO A 81 3.75 10.83 14.72
CA PRO A 81 3.79 9.98 13.54
C PRO A 81 2.74 8.86 13.64
N CYS A 82 1.95 8.65 12.58
CA CYS A 82 0.79 7.76 12.58
C CYS A 82 0.56 7.05 11.26
N LEU A 83 -0.09 5.89 11.31
CA LEU A 83 -0.67 5.22 10.16
C LEU A 83 -2.11 5.72 9.99
N TYR A 84 -2.35 6.46 8.92
CA TYR A 84 -3.67 6.93 8.52
C TYR A 84 -4.35 5.89 7.65
N CYS A 85 -5.62 5.59 7.95
CA CYS A 85 -6.45 4.69 7.17
C CYS A 85 -7.81 5.34 6.90
N GLN A 86 -8.29 5.23 5.67
CA GLN A 86 -9.62 5.66 5.27
C GLN A 86 -10.45 4.41 4.93
N LEU A 87 -11.69 4.37 5.43
CA LEU A 87 -12.59 3.24 5.20
C LEU A 87 -13.66 3.55 4.16
N ARG A 88 -14.07 2.57 3.36
CA ARG A 88 -15.16 2.67 2.40
C ARG A 88 -16.49 2.79 3.14
N THR A 89 -17.38 3.67 2.68
CA THR A 89 -18.79 3.67 3.05
C THR A 89 -19.65 3.34 1.83
N GLU A 90 -20.85 2.82 2.06
CA GLU A 90 -21.78 2.44 1.00
C GLU A 90 -22.44 3.66 0.31
N GLU A 91 -22.16 4.89 0.77
CA GLU A 91 -22.69 6.16 0.25
C GLU A 91 -21.69 6.94 -0.64
N ASP A 92 -20.74 6.25 -1.28
CA ASP A 92 -19.80 6.81 -2.27
C ASP A 92 -20.51 7.11 -3.62
N GLY A 93 -21.65 7.80 -3.56
CA GLY A 93 -22.60 7.98 -4.66
C GLY A 93 -23.06 9.42 -4.89
N GLY A 94 -22.40 10.41 -4.29
CA GLY A 94 -22.61 11.83 -4.57
C GLY A 94 -22.80 12.67 -3.32
N ALA A 95 -21.73 13.30 -2.86
CA ALA A 95 -21.80 14.41 -1.93
C ALA A 95 -21.00 15.58 -2.51
N ASP A 96 -21.66 16.73 -2.54
CA ASP A 96 -21.23 18.04 -2.99
C ASP A 96 -19.80 18.40 -2.51
N GLU A 97 -19.03 19.13 -3.31
CA GLU A 97 -17.61 19.46 -3.08
C GLU A 97 -17.34 20.37 -1.85
N GLU A 98 -18.34 20.60 -0.99
CA GLU A 98 -18.30 21.54 0.13
C GLU A 98 -18.50 20.91 1.53
N GLU A 99 -18.93 19.66 1.63
CA GLU A 99 -19.06 18.92 2.90
C GLU A 99 -18.21 17.66 2.85
N GLN A 100 -17.19 17.57 3.71
CA GLN A 100 -16.34 16.38 3.79
C GLN A 100 -17.25 15.17 4.02
N PRO A 101 -17.29 14.19 3.09
CA PRO A 101 -18.17 13.04 3.24
C PRO A 101 -17.88 12.34 4.57
N ASP A 102 -18.91 11.79 5.22
CA ASP A 102 -18.84 11.00 6.48
C ASP A 102 -18.06 9.69 6.28
N ILE A 103 -16.84 9.77 5.74
CA ILE A 103 -15.95 8.66 5.53
C ILE A 103 -15.22 8.40 6.85
N PRO A 104 -15.35 7.21 7.46
CA PRO A 104 -14.70 6.92 8.71
C PRO A 104 -13.18 6.88 8.51
N GLU A 105 -12.51 7.88 9.06
CA GLU A 105 -11.06 7.99 9.10
C GLU A 105 -10.51 7.43 10.42
N LEU A 106 -9.45 6.64 10.32
CA LEU A 106 -8.73 6.06 11.45
C LEU A 106 -7.27 6.47 11.42
N ARG A 107 -6.72 6.80 12.58
CA ARG A 107 -5.28 7.10 12.75
C ARG A 107 -4.73 6.24 13.87
N PHE A 108 -3.80 5.35 13.53
CA PHE A 108 -3.06 4.54 14.48
C PHE A 108 -1.73 5.22 14.80
N VAL A 109 -1.56 5.67 16.03
CA VAL A 109 -0.35 6.34 16.53
C VAL A 109 0.41 5.35 17.42
N PRO A 110 1.41 4.63 16.91
CA PRO A 110 2.25 3.77 17.73
C PRO A 110 3.17 4.61 18.62
N ALA A 111 3.59 4.05 19.75
CA ALA A 111 4.62 4.65 20.59
C ALA A 111 5.98 4.69 19.87
N GLU A 112 6.28 3.66 19.07
CA GLU A 112 7.53 3.51 18.32
C GLU A 112 7.34 3.85 16.84
N ALA A 113 7.76 5.06 16.43
CA ALA A 113 7.63 5.52 15.04
C ALA A 113 8.41 4.65 14.03
N SER A 114 9.45 3.94 14.47
CA SER A 114 10.24 3.02 13.66
C SER A 114 9.40 1.85 13.13
N HIS A 115 8.37 1.44 13.87
CA HIS A 115 7.51 0.32 13.48
C HIS A 115 6.44 0.73 12.47
N LEU A 116 6.17 2.02 12.27
CA LEU A 116 5.19 2.49 11.28
C LEU A 116 5.47 2.00 9.87
N GLN A 117 6.74 1.99 9.47
CA GLN A 117 7.13 1.51 8.14
C GLN A 117 6.79 0.03 7.97
N LEU A 118 7.06 -0.77 9.01
CA LEU A 118 6.77 -2.19 9.03
C LEU A 118 5.25 -2.46 9.09
N MET A 119 4.52 -1.71 9.92
CA MET A 119 3.05 -1.73 9.97
C MET A 119 2.48 -1.51 8.58
N PHE A 120 2.93 -0.47 7.87
CA PHE A 120 2.49 -0.16 6.53
C PHE A 120 2.84 -1.24 5.51
N GLN A 121 4.04 -1.81 5.58
CA GLN A 121 4.46 -2.88 4.68
C GLN A 121 3.58 -4.12 4.86
N VAL A 122 3.40 -4.57 6.11
CA VAL A 122 2.54 -5.71 6.42
C VAL A 122 1.10 -5.42 6.01
N PHE A 123 0.60 -4.23 6.32
CA PHE A 123 -0.75 -3.80 5.95
C PHE A 123 -0.97 -3.84 4.43
N SER A 124 0.01 -3.35 3.66
CA SER A 124 -0.04 -3.36 2.19
C SER A 124 -0.02 -4.78 1.63
N GLU A 125 0.84 -5.65 2.17
CA GLU A 125 0.89 -7.07 1.79
C GLU A 125 -0.46 -7.74 2.06
N MET A 126 -1.06 -7.52 3.23
CA MET A 126 -2.35 -8.13 3.55
C MET A 126 -3.51 -7.54 2.75
N SER A 127 -3.49 -6.24 2.47
CA SER A 127 -4.48 -5.60 1.60
C SER A 127 -4.42 -6.17 0.18
N ALA A 128 -3.20 -6.41 -0.34
CA ALA A 128 -3.01 -7.07 -1.64
C ALA A 128 -3.48 -8.54 -1.65
N LEU A 129 -3.36 -9.25 -0.52
CA LEU A 129 -3.85 -10.62 -0.36
C LEU A 129 -5.37 -10.74 -0.17
N ASN A 130 -6.05 -9.63 0.16
CA ASN A 130 -7.50 -9.59 0.35
C ASN A 130 -8.14 -8.55 -0.58
N PRO A 131 -8.01 -8.72 -1.91
CA PRO A 131 -8.71 -7.86 -2.85
C PRO A 131 -10.22 -8.05 -2.69
N ASP A 132 -10.98 -6.99 -2.90
CA ASP A 132 -12.44 -7.06 -2.83
C ASP A 132 -12.95 -7.99 -3.95
N PRO A 133 -13.72 -9.05 -3.65
CA PRO A 133 -14.19 -10.01 -4.64
C PRO A 133 -15.19 -9.42 -5.65
N LEU A 134 -15.70 -8.21 -5.40
CA LEU A 134 -16.56 -7.45 -6.29
C LEU A 134 -15.78 -6.42 -7.12
N ASP A 135 -14.47 -6.25 -6.89
CA ASP A 135 -13.63 -5.35 -7.66
C ASP A 135 -13.10 -6.05 -8.94
N PRO A 136 -13.56 -5.65 -10.14
CA PRO A 136 -13.17 -6.27 -11.40
C PRO A 136 -11.71 -6.01 -11.79
N GLN A 137 -11.00 -5.13 -11.07
CA GLN A 137 -9.63 -4.72 -11.35
C GLN A 137 -8.59 -5.55 -10.56
N ALA A 138 -9.03 -6.34 -9.58
CA ALA A 138 -8.18 -7.20 -8.74
C ALA A 138 -7.60 -8.45 -9.44
N ASN A 139 -8.02 -8.75 -10.67
CA ASN A 139 -7.60 -9.94 -11.41
C ASN A 139 -6.38 -9.74 -12.34
N ASP A 140 -5.75 -8.56 -12.32
CA ASP A 140 -4.72 -8.18 -13.32
C ASP A 140 -3.33 -7.88 -12.72
N SER A 141 -3.01 -8.43 -11.54
CA SER A 141 -1.68 -8.27 -10.94
C SER A 141 -0.99 -9.62 -10.73
N GLU A 142 -0.51 -10.22 -11.81
CA GLU A 142 0.72 -11.02 -11.82
C GLU A 142 1.07 -11.41 -13.28
N SER A 143 2.12 -10.81 -13.86
CA SER A 143 3.20 -11.48 -14.63
C SER A 143 3.93 -10.47 -15.54
N GLU A 144 4.83 -9.66 -14.99
CA GLU A 144 5.94 -9.09 -15.78
C GLU A 144 7.25 -9.26 -14.99
N GLU A 145 7.63 -10.52 -14.77
CA GLU A 145 8.99 -10.91 -14.42
C GLU A 145 9.52 -11.81 -15.54
N ASP A 146 10.43 -11.31 -16.36
CA ASP A 146 11.43 -12.13 -17.05
C ASP A 146 12.66 -11.23 -17.28
N GLU A 147 13.56 -11.23 -16.30
CA GLU A 147 14.93 -10.71 -16.38
C GLU A 147 15.88 -11.82 -16.91
N ASP A 148 16.53 -11.52 -18.05
CA ASP A 148 17.91 -11.88 -18.49
C ASP A 148 18.39 -13.32 -18.87
N ASP A 149 18.92 -13.42 -20.11
CA ASP A 149 20.19 -14.01 -20.60
C ASP A 149 20.57 -15.51 -20.39
N ASP A 150 20.64 -16.32 -21.48
CA ASP A 150 21.86 -17.05 -21.97
C ASP A 150 21.56 -18.06 -23.13
N GLY A 151 22.37 -18.00 -24.20
CA GLY A 151 22.85 -19.17 -24.96
C GLY A 151 22.01 -19.79 -26.09
N GLY A 152 22.16 -19.32 -27.35
CA GLY A 152 21.66 -20.04 -28.53
C GLY A 152 22.09 -19.52 -29.92
N GLU A 153 23.26 -19.98 -30.40
CA GLU A 153 23.70 -20.23 -31.80
C GLU A 153 23.41 -19.23 -32.97
N LEU A 154 24.50 -18.77 -33.61
CA LEU A 154 24.55 -18.02 -34.88
C LEU A 154 24.13 -18.86 -36.11
N PRO A 155 23.68 -18.24 -37.23
CA PRO A 155 24.55 -18.11 -38.41
C PRO A 155 24.32 -16.77 -39.21
N PRO A 156 25.03 -16.44 -40.33
CA PRO A 156 26.12 -15.47 -40.30
C PRO A 156 25.94 -14.36 -41.41
N PRO A 157 26.98 -13.69 -41.97
CA PRO A 157 27.17 -12.25 -41.83
C PRO A 157 27.14 -11.47 -43.16
N LEU A 158 26.39 -10.37 -43.28
CA LEU A 158 26.57 -9.42 -44.39
C LEU A 158 26.27 -7.98 -43.97
N GLY A 159 27.32 -7.16 -43.87
CA GLY A 159 27.24 -5.73 -44.16
C GLY A 159 27.14 -4.75 -42.99
N VAL A 160 28.25 -4.60 -42.26
CA VAL A 160 28.64 -3.43 -41.44
C VAL A 160 28.26 -2.11 -42.17
N MET A 161 27.65 -1.08 -41.57
CA MET A 161 28.32 0.00 -40.81
C MET A 161 27.30 1.07 -40.36
N TRP A 162 27.19 1.34 -39.06
CA TRP A 162 26.94 2.71 -38.58
C TRP A 162 28.31 3.24 -38.15
N ASN A 163 28.92 4.03 -39.02
CA ASN A 163 30.22 4.62 -38.75
C ASN A 163 30.06 5.75 -37.72
N ALA A 164 30.87 5.61 -36.67
CA ALA A 164 31.26 6.63 -35.75
C ALA A 164 31.70 7.91 -36.49
N GLU A 165 31.41 9.03 -35.85
CA GLU A 165 32.23 10.23 -35.76
C GLU A 165 33.16 10.57 -36.92
N MET A 166 32.86 11.72 -37.52
CA MET A 166 33.68 12.50 -38.42
C MET A 166 35.19 12.31 -38.21
N ASN A 167 35.85 11.76 -39.23
CA ASN A 167 37.23 12.11 -39.56
C ASN A 167 37.26 12.68 -40.99
N ASP A 168 37.35 14.01 -41.04
CA ASP A 168 38.31 14.80 -41.79
C ASP A 168 38.88 14.28 -43.14
N ALA A 169 38.76 15.17 -44.13
CA ALA A 169 39.66 15.41 -45.27
C ALA A 169 39.57 14.53 -46.55
N ALA A 170 39.05 15.13 -47.64
CA ALA A 170 39.62 15.23 -49.00
C ALA A 170 38.49 15.67 -49.98
N MET A 171 38.54 16.88 -50.59
CA MET A 171 39.05 17.15 -51.97
C MET A 171 38.44 16.16 -52.99
N GLU A 172 37.74 16.56 -54.06
CA GLU A 172 38.17 17.47 -55.11
C GLU A 172 37.01 17.76 -56.10
N ASP A 173 37.14 18.88 -56.81
CA ASP A 173 36.28 19.53 -57.79
C ASP A 173 35.62 18.67 -58.89
N ALA A 174 34.45 19.11 -59.35
CA ALA A 174 34.07 18.99 -60.76
C ALA A 174 33.22 20.19 -61.20
N ASP A 175 33.72 20.80 -62.25
CA ASP A 175 33.30 21.99 -63.00
C ASP A 175 31.95 21.85 -63.73
N GLU A 176 31.49 23.00 -64.23
CA GLU A 176 30.46 23.23 -65.26
C GLU A 176 28.99 23.36 -64.82
N ASN A 177 28.49 24.62 -64.78
CA ASN A 177 27.63 25.16 -65.86
C ASN A 177 27.05 26.56 -65.53
N MET A 178 27.79 27.64 -65.88
CA MET A 178 27.35 28.82 -66.68
C MET A 178 28.33 29.99 -66.59
#